data_AF-A0A9R0EHA2-F1
#
_entry.id   AF-A0A9R0EHA2-F1
#
_cell.length_a   1.000
_cell.length_b   1.000
_cell.length_c   1.000
_cell.angle_alpha   90.00
_cell.angle_beta   90.00
_cell.angle_gamma   90.00
#
_symmetry.space_group_name_H-M   'P 1'
#
loop_
_entity.id
_entity.type
_entity.pdbx_description
1 polymer ?
#
loop_
_entity_poly.entity_id
_entity_poly.type
_entity_poly.pdbx_seq_one_letter_code
_entity_poly.pdbx_strand_id
1 'polypeptide(L)'
;MPRLIILLALLVGVLYSLHLLVQDYQALTAASKLLRFLFKRDLSSQMYTKPAVRWKRILLCDPIQCARYFYCELGAQPVNNEVLRGFVYMLTLEPTEQDSYAHSVFKEAYDHGMMYPDRCREKYPMCPFESSLLFQLIRYLVHHPQT
;
A
#
# COMPACT_ATOMS: atom_id res chain seq x y z
N MET A 1 3.91 -24.11 -22.15
CA MET A 1 3.83 -24.51 -20.73
C MET A 1 4.57 -23.59 -19.76
N PRO A 2 5.86 -23.21 -19.94
CA PRO A 2 6.58 -22.40 -18.93
C PRO A 2 6.03 -20.98 -18.76
N ARG A 3 5.52 -20.36 -19.85
CA ARG A 3 4.92 -19.02 -19.80
C ARG A 3 3.73 -18.93 -18.84
N LEU A 4 2.92 -19.97 -18.76
CA LEU A 4 1.73 -19.99 -17.91
C LEU A 4 2.12 -20.12 -16.44
N ILE A 5 3.13 -20.94 -16.15
CA ILE A 5 3.69 -21.11 -14.80
C ILE A 5 4.36 -19.80 -14.34
N ILE A 6 5.11 -19.13 -15.22
CA ILE A 6 5.75 -17.84 -14.93
C ILE A 6 4.70 -16.77 -14.61
N LEU A 7 3.66 -16.65 -15.44
CA LEU A 7 2.57 -15.69 -15.21
C LEU A 7 1.84 -15.98 -13.89
N LEU A 8 1.62 -17.25 -13.56
CA LEU A 8 0.96 -17.64 -12.32
C LEU A 8 1.83 -17.31 -11.09
N ALA A 9 3.14 -17.55 -11.16
CA ALA A 9 4.07 -17.18 -10.10
C ALA A 9 4.15 -15.65 -9.91
N LEU A 10 4.17 -14.88 -11.01
CA LEU A 10 4.14 -13.41 -10.97
C LEU A 10 2.84 -12.90 -10.35
N LEU A 11 1.70 -13.48 -10.74
CA LEU A 11 0.39 -13.13 -10.18
C LEU A 11 0.36 -13.37 -8.67
N VAL A 12 0.80 -14.54 -8.21
CA VAL A 12 0.87 -14.86 -6.77
C VAL A 12 1.80 -13.88 -6.05
N GLY A 13 2.96 -13.56 -6.63
CA GLY A 13 3.89 -12.58 -6.07
C GLY A 13 3.25 -11.22 -5.87
N VAL A 14 2.58 -10.68 -6.89
CA VAL A 14 1.88 -9.38 -6.81
C VAL A 14 0.74 -9.42 -5.80
N LEU A 15 -0.06 -10.49 -5.81
CA LEU A 15 -1.12 -10.65 -4.82
C LEU A 15 -0.58 -10.63 -3.39
N TYR A 16 0.60 -11.22 -3.16
CA TYR A 16 1.24 -11.19 -1.85
C TYR A 16 1.70 -9.77 -1.45
N SER A 17 2.33 -9.02 -2.35
CA SER A 17 2.75 -7.63 -2.07
C SER A 17 1.54 -6.74 -1.75
N LEU A 18 0.47 -6.86 -2.55
CA LEU A 18 -0.79 -6.13 -2.32
C LEU A 18 -1.47 -6.57 -1.02
N HIS A 19 -1.44 -7.86 -0.71
CA HIS A 19 -1.98 -8.38 0.56
C HIS A 19 -1.26 -7.78 1.77
N LEU A 20 0.07 -7.68 1.76
CA LEU A 20 0.82 -7.04 2.85
C LEU A 20 0.44 -5.56 3.02
N LEU A 21 0.26 -4.86 1.89
CA LEU A 21 -0.21 -3.47 1.85
C LEU A 21 -1.59 -3.32 2.51
N VAL A 22 -2.52 -4.19 2.14
CA VAL A 22 -3.88 -4.24 2.69
C VAL A 22 -3.87 -4.61 4.16
N GLN A 23 -3.01 -5.55 4.57
CA GLN A 23 -2.88 -5.98 5.95
C GLN A 23 -2.44 -4.82 6.86
N ASP A 24 -1.43 -4.06 6.44
CA ASP A 24 -0.97 -2.91 7.23
C ASP A 24 -2.04 -1.79 7.22
N TYR A 25 -2.75 -1.54 6.11
CA TYR A 25 -3.91 -0.63 6.08
C TYR A 25 -5.02 -1.06 7.06
N GLN A 26 -5.35 -2.35 7.08
CA GLN A 26 -6.37 -2.90 7.97
C GLN A 26 -5.95 -2.81 9.44
N ALA A 27 -4.68 -3.05 9.76
CA ALA A 27 -4.17 -2.88 11.12
C ALA A 27 -4.35 -1.42 11.60
N LEU A 28 -4.04 -0.44 10.75
CA LEU A 28 -4.21 0.98 11.04
C LEU A 28 -5.68 1.39 11.21
N THR A 29 -6.55 0.88 10.34
CA THR A 29 -7.99 1.20 10.40
C THR A 29 -8.71 0.48 11.54
N ALA A 30 -8.34 -0.76 11.85
CA ALA A 30 -8.88 -1.50 12.99
C ALA A 30 -8.41 -0.88 14.31
N ALA A 31 -7.11 -0.55 14.42
CA ALA A 31 -6.60 0.17 15.57
C ALA A 31 -7.29 1.53 15.72
N SER A 32 -7.44 2.34 14.67
CA SER A 32 -8.14 3.63 14.79
C SER A 32 -9.63 3.51 15.11
N LYS A 33 -10.35 2.49 14.61
CA LYS A 33 -11.75 2.23 14.99
C LYS A 33 -11.88 1.77 16.44
N LEU A 34 -11.01 0.84 16.86
CA LEU A 34 -10.95 0.37 18.24
C LEU A 34 -10.55 1.51 19.19
N LEU A 35 -9.55 2.31 18.81
CA LEU A 35 -9.14 3.50 19.55
C LEU A 35 -10.29 4.52 19.58
N ARG A 36 -11.01 4.82 18.50
CA ARG A 36 -12.20 5.71 18.57
C ARG A 36 -13.31 5.16 19.46
N PHE A 37 -13.45 3.84 19.55
CA PHE A 37 -14.43 3.19 20.43
C PHE A 37 -13.99 3.20 21.90
N LEU A 38 -12.69 2.94 22.17
CA LEU A 38 -12.11 2.87 23.51
C LEU A 38 -11.76 4.26 24.08
N PHE A 39 -11.22 5.18 23.28
CA PHE A 39 -10.82 6.56 23.65
C PHE A 39 -11.98 7.55 23.76
N LYS A 40 -13.24 7.09 23.73
CA LYS A 40 -14.36 7.89 24.27
C LYS A 40 -14.34 7.93 25.81
N ARG A 41 -13.46 7.14 26.46
CA ARG A 41 -13.19 7.19 27.90
C ARG A 41 -11.68 7.28 28.13
N ASP A 42 -11.26 8.41 28.70
CA ASP A 42 -9.95 8.72 29.29
C ASP A 42 -8.72 8.90 28.37
N LEU A 43 -8.37 10.18 28.20
CA LEU A 43 -7.09 10.70 27.71
C LEU A 43 -6.05 10.70 28.84
N SER A 44 -5.54 9.53 29.23
CA SER A 44 -4.33 9.45 30.06
C SER A 44 -3.82 8.02 30.10
N SER A 45 -2.54 7.78 29.79
CA SER A 45 -1.78 6.59 30.19
C SER A 45 -1.89 5.27 29.41
N GLN A 46 -2.03 5.27 28.08
CA GLN A 46 -1.67 4.07 27.30
C GLN A 46 -0.42 4.30 26.46
N MET A 47 0.53 3.39 26.64
CA MET A 47 1.78 3.23 25.89
C MET A 47 1.44 3.03 24.40
N TYR A 48 1.18 4.13 23.69
CA TYR A 48 0.81 4.13 22.28
C TYR A 48 2.01 3.66 21.45
N THR A 49 1.99 2.40 21.03
CA THR A 49 2.78 2.02 19.86
C THR A 49 2.29 2.90 18.71
N LYS A 50 3.13 3.84 18.27
CA LYS A 50 2.80 4.70 17.12
C LYS A 50 2.45 3.79 15.94
N PRO A 51 1.31 4.03 15.26
CA PRO A 51 0.98 3.28 14.06
C PRO A 51 2.12 3.41 13.04
N ALA A 52 2.69 2.29 12.63
CA ALA A 52 3.80 2.22 11.68
C ALA A 52 3.51 1.19 10.60
N VAL A 53 3.88 1.51 9.37
CA VAL A 53 3.76 0.62 8.20
C VAL A 53 5.10 -0.04 7.97
N ARG A 54 5.09 -1.35 7.68
CA ARG A 54 6.32 -2.14 7.47
C ARG A 54 6.78 -2.00 6.02
N TRP A 55 7.12 -0.78 5.62
CA TRP A 55 7.50 -0.42 4.26
C TRP A 55 8.64 -1.28 3.71
N LYS A 56 9.63 -1.61 4.53
CA LYS A 56 10.75 -2.47 4.13
C LYS A 56 10.26 -3.84 3.67
N ARG A 57 9.30 -4.41 4.39
CA ARG A 57 8.71 -5.71 4.02
C ARG A 57 7.96 -5.61 2.70
N ILE A 58 7.17 -4.56 2.51
CA ILE A 58 6.41 -4.33 1.27
C ILE A 58 7.38 -4.19 0.08
N LEU A 59 8.44 -3.39 0.22
CA LEU A 59 9.43 -3.17 -0.85
C LEU A 59 10.19 -4.46 -1.20
N LEU A 60 10.59 -5.26 -0.19
CA LEU A 60 11.23 -6.56 -0.41
C LEU A 60 10.35 -7.53 -1.18
N CYS A 61 9.03 -7.44 -0.98
CA CYS A 61 8.04 -8.25 -1.70
C CYS A 61 7.58 -7.61 -3.02
N ASP A 62 8.15 -6.47 -3.45
CA ASP A 62 7.81 -5.77 -4.69
C ASP A 62 8.95 -5.78 -5.75
N PRO A 63 9.51 -6.95 -6.12
CA PRO A 63 10.62 -7.02 -7.08
C PRO A 63 10.18 -6.59 -8.48
N ILE A 64 8.91 -6.80 -8.83
CA ILE A 64 8.35 -6.41 -10.13
C ILE A 64 7.60 -5.07 -10.10
N GLN A 65 7.84 -4.25 -9.06
CA GLN A 65 7.44 -2.84 -9.02
C GLN A 65 5.92 -2.56 -8.98
N CYS A 66 5.05 -3.55 -8.84
CA CYS A 66 3.60 -3.33 -8.87
C CYS A 66 3.07 -2.52 -7.67
N ALA A 67 3.66 -2.67 -6.48
CA ALA A 67 3.27 -1.84 -5.33
C ALA A 67 3.69 -0.38 -5.53
N ARG A 68 4.91 -0.15 -6.06
CA ARG A 68 5.37 1.21 -6.40
C ARG A 68 4.58 1.80 -7.56
N TYR A 69 4.26 1.00 -8.58
CA TYR A 69 3.42 1.40 -9.68
C TYR A 69 2.02 1.82 -9.20
N PHE A 70 1.42 1.04 -8.30
CA PHE A 70 0.16 1.41 -7.64
C PHE A 70 0.24 2.76 -6.92
N TYR A 71 1.30 3.02 -6.13
CA TYR A 71 1.45 4.29 -5.44
C TYR A 71 1.66 5.47 -6.38
N CYS A 72 2.33 5.25 -7.50
CA CYS A 72 2.42 6.26 -8.55
C CYS A 72 1.05 6.59 -9.14
N GLU A 73 0.29 5.57 -9.53
CA GLU A 73 -1.06 5.75 -10.07
C GLU A 73 -2.03 6.36 -9.04
N LEU A 74 -1.79 6.10 -7.75
CA LEU A 74 -2.51 6.74 -6.65
C LEU A 74 -2.26 8.25 -6.59
N GLY A 75 -1.05 8.71 -6.93
CA GLY A 75 -0.72 10.13 -7.03
C GLY A 75 -1.21 10.78 -8.34
N ALA A 76 -1.29 9.99 -9.42
CA ALA A 76 -1.73 10.44 -10.73
C ALA A 76 -3.26 10.67 -10.83
N GLN A 77 -4.04 10.05 -9.95
CA GLN A 77 -5.51 10.06 -10.03
C GLN A 77 -6.15 10.72 -8.79
N PRO A 78 -7.33 11.36 -8.95
CA PRO A 78 -8.03 11.95 -7.81
C PRO A 78 -8.47 10.86 -6.82
N VAL A 79 -8.20 11.11 -5.55
CA VAL A 79 -8.54 10.20 -4.44
C VAL A 79 -10.04 10.25 -4.15
N ASN A 80 -10.80 9.38 -4.82
CA ASN A 80 -12.27 9.42 -4.86
C ASN A 80 -12.99 8.54 -3.81
N ASN A 81 -12.27 7.77 -3.00
CA ASN A 81 -12.87 6.90 -1.99
C ASN A 81 -12.00 6.76 -0.74
N GLU A 82 -12.62 6.32 0.37
CA GLU A 82 -11.97 6.21 1.68
C GLU A 82 -10.80 5.22 1.71
N VAL A 83 -10.88 4.14 0.93
CA VAL A 83 -9.80 3.15 0.84
C VAL A 83 -8.54 3.80 0.27
N LEU A 84 -8.66 4.54 -0.83
CA LEU A 84 -7.53 5.25 -1.43
C LEU A 84 -6.99 6.36 -0.53
N ARG A 85 -7.86 7.10 0.18
CA ARG A 85 -7.42 8.07 1.20
C ARG A 85 -6.61 7.40 2.30
N GLY A 86 -6.98 6.18 2.66
CA GLY A 86 -6.24 5.33 3.58
C GLY A 86 -4.80 5.04 3.15
N PHE A 87 -4.62 4.63 1.89
CA PHE A 87 -3.28 4.38 1.34
C PHE A 87 -2.43 5.65 1.25
N VAL A 88 -3.04 6.81 0.99
CA VAL A 88 -2.34 8.11 1.06
C VAL A 88 -1.97 8.44 2.51
N TYR A 89 -2.89 8.23 3.46
CA TYR A 89 -2.62 8.46 4.88
C TYR A 89 -1.46 7.62 5.40
N MET A 90 -1.31 6.37 4.94
CA MET A 90 -0.15 5.53 5.27
C MET A 90 1.19 6.25 4.97
N LEU A 91 1.29 6.99 3.86
CA LEU A 91 2.51 7.74 3.51
C LEU A 91 2.80 8.90 4.47
N THR A 92 1.82 9.36 5.24
CA THR A 92 1.99 10.46 6.21
C THR A 92 2.42 9.99 7.60
N LEU A 93 2.43 8.67 7.83
CA LEU A 93 2.87 8.10 9.10
C LEU A 93 4.40 8.15 9.20
N GLU A 94 4.90 8.53 10.37
CA GLU A 94 6.33 8.54 10.66
C GLU A 94 6.90 7.12 10.54
N PRO A 95 7.86 6.86 9.63
CA PRO A 95 8.44 5.53 9.47
C PRO A 95 9.39 5.20 10.63
N THR A 96 9.56 3.91 10.91
CA THR A 96 10.66 3.46 11.78
C THR A 96 12.00 3.67 11.07
N GLU A 97 13.12 3.68 11.80
CA GLU A 97 14.46 3.76 11.19
C GLU A 97 14.68 2.66 10.13
N GLN A 98 14.16 1.46 10.37
CA GLN A 98 14.29 0.33 9.44
C GLN A 98 13.46 0.51 8.16
N ASP A 99 12.37 1.28 8.25
CA ASP A 99 11.43 1.51 7.16
C ASP A 99 11.67 2.83 6.42
N SER A 100 12.48 3.74 6.96
CA SER A 100 12.69 5.10 6.44
C SER A 100 13.07 5.14 4.96
N TYR A 101 14.02 4.31 4.52
CA TYR A 101 14.40 4.22 3.11
C TYR A 101 13.26 3.65 2.24
N ALA A 102 12.58 2.60 2.69
CA ALA A 102 11.52 2.01 1.89
C ALA A 102 10.31 2.96 1.79
N HIS A 103 10.01 3.69 2.87
CA HIS A 103 9.00 4.75 2.88
C HIS A 103 9.31 5.84 1.87
N SER A 104 10.56 6.32 1.80
CA SER A 104 10.93 7.35 0.83
C SER A 104 10.76 6.89 -0.62
N VAL A 105 11.04 5.61 -0.91
CA VAL A 105 10.78 5.01 -2.24
C VAL A 105 9.29 5.04 -2.60
N PHE A 106 8.39 4.69 -1.68
CA PHE A 106 6.94 4.75 -1.94
C PHE A 106 6.42 6.18 -2.01
N LYS A 107 6.97 7.09 -1.20
CA LYS A 107 6.67 8.51 -1.27
C LYS A 107 7.08 9.11 -2.61
N GLU A 108 8.28 8.80 -3.10
CA GLU A 108 8.76 9.24 -4.41
C GLU A 108 7.90 8.68 -5.56
N ALA A 109 7.38 7.46 -5.42
CA ALA A 109 6.44 6.90 -6.38
C ALA A 109 5.17 7.76 -6.47
N TYR A 110 4.56 8.06 -5.33
CA TYR A 110 3.38 8.90 -5.24
C TYR A 110 3.63 10.33 -5.75
N ASP A 111 4.71 10.96 -5.31
CA ASP A 111 5.07 12.32 -5.72
C ASP A 111 5.35 12.40 -7.24
N HIS A 112 5.92 11.35 -7.83
CA HIS A 112 6.09 11.25 -9.29
C HIS A 112 4.76 11.20 -10.03
N GLY A 113 3.79 10.44 -9.53
CA GLY A 113 2.45 10.39 -10.11
C GLY A 113 1.73 11.74 -10.06
N MET A 114 1.91 12.47 -8.95
CA MET A 114 1.38 13.84 -8.85
C MET A 114 2.00 14.80 -9.87
N MET A 115 3.31 14.67 -10.13
CA MET A 115 4.04 15.55 -11.03
C MET A 115 3.88 15.16 -12.50
N TYR A 116 3.82 13.86 -12.80
CA TYR A 116 3.76 13.30 -14.14
C TYR A 116 2.69 12.19 -14.23
N PRO A 117 1.38 12.54 -14.19
CA PRO A 117 0.29 11.56 -14.11
C PRO A 117 0.34 10.46 -15.17
N ASP A 118 0.77 10.79 -16.39
CA ASP A 118 0.80 9.84 -17.52
C ASP A 118 2.11 9.02 -17.62
N ARG A 119 3.08 9.21 -16.71
CA ARG A 119 4.43 8.61 -16.81
C ARG A 119 4.73 7.56 -15.74
N CYS A 120 3.72 7.09 -15.02
CA CYS A 120 3.90 6.04 -14.02
C CYS A 120 4.36 4.70 -14.62
N ARG A 121 3.85 4.34 -15.79
CA ARG A 121 4.25 3.11 -16.51
C ARG A 121 5.70 3.16 -16.99
N GLU A 122 6.17 4.34 -17.40
CA GLU A 122 7.57 4.54 -17.79
C GLU A 122 8.51 4.40 -16.58
N LYS A 123 8.10 4.89 -15.41
CA LYS A 123 8.90 4.79 -14.17
C LYS A 123 8.92 3.37 -13.60
N TYR A 124 7.83 2.63 -13.72
CA TYR A 124 7.66 1.29 -13.16
C TYR A 124 7.31 0.23 -14.22
N PRO A 125 8.21 -0.03 -15.20
CA PRO A 125 7.92 -0.86 -16.37
C PRO A 125 7.86 -2.36 -16.06
N MET A 126 8.34 -2.80 -14.88
CA MET A 126 8.38 -4.22 -14.55
C MET A 126 7.02 -4.78 -14.11
N CYS A 127 6.05 -3.92 -13.78
CA CYS A 127 4.74 -4.40 -13.38
C CYS A 127 3.96 -4.81 -14.64
N PRO A 128 3.59 -6.10 -14.79
CA PRO A 128 2.92 -6.58 -16.00
C PRO A 128 1.41 -6.27 -16.01
N PHE A 129 0.89 -5.64 -14.95
CA PHE A 129 -0.53 -5.41 -14.75
C PHE A 129 -0.91 -3.96 -14.98
N GLU A 130 -2.13 -3.73 -15.48
CA GLU A 130 -2.72 -2.40 -15.57
C GLU A 130 -3.10 -1.85 -14.20
N SER A 131 -3.03 -0.53 -14.03
CA SER A 131 -3.35 0.11 -12.75
C SER A 131 -4.79 -0.16 -12.32
N SER A 132 -5.71 -0.18 -13.28
CA SER A 132 -7.13 -0.52 -13.07
C SER A 132 -7.30 -1.87 -12.36
N LEU A 133 -6.53 -2.88 -12.75
CA LEU A 133 -6.55 -4.20 -12.09
C LEU A 133 -5.98 -4.13 -10.68
N LEU A 134 -4.86 -3.41 -10.47
CA LEU A 134 -4.27 -3.26 -9.13
C LEU A 134 -5.25 -2.59 -8.15
N PHE A 135 -5.95 -1.54 -8.59
CA PHE A 135 -7.00 -0.90 -7.78
C PHE A 135 -8.18 -1.83 -7.50
N GLN A 136 -8.59 -2.65 -8.46
CA GLN A 136 -9.64 -3.65 -8.26
C GLN A 136 -9.21 -4.71 -7.23
N LEU A 137 -7.97 -5.21 -7.32
CA LEU A 137 -7.41 -6.18 -6.38
C LEU A 137 -7.31 -5.61 -4.97
N ILE A 138 -6.81 -4.38 -4.82
CA ILE A 138 -6.76 -3.69 -3.52
C ILE A 138 -8.17 -3.59 -2.91
N ARG A 139 -9.17 -3.14 -3.67
CA ARG A 139 -10.55 -3.09 -3.18
C ARG A 139 -11.05 -4.47 -2.79
N TYR A 140 -10.80 -5.49 -3.61
CA TYR A 140 -11.22 -6.85 -3.34
C TYR A 140 -10.64 -7.39 -2.02
N LEU A 141 -9.32 -7.25 -1.84
CA LEU A 141 -8.58 -7.71 -0.66
C LEU A 141 -9.01 -6.97 0.61
N VAL A 142 -9.32 -5.68 0.53
CA VAL A 142 -9.83 -4.90 1.67
C VAL A 142 -11.18 -5.44 2.16
N HIS A 143 -12.06 -5.85 1.24
CA HIS A 143 -13.40 -6.35 1.57
C HIS A 143 -13.44 -7.85 1.89
N HIS A 144 -12.40 -8.61 1.48
CA HIS A 144 -12.28 -10.04 1.73
C HIS A 144 -10.96 -10.34 2.46
N PRO A 145 -10.81 -9.89 3.71
CA PRO A 145 -9.64 -10.23 4.51
C PRO A 145 -9.55 -11.75 4.65
N GLN A 146 -8.39 -12.31 4.33
CA GLN A 146 -8.12 -13.72 4.64
C GLN A 146 -7.85 -13.83 6.13
N THR A 147 -8.72 -14.58 6.81
CA THR A 147 -8.65 -14.91 8.25
C THR A 147 -7.41 -15.71 8.59
#